data_AF-A0A2A4GDR3-F1
#
_entry.id   AF-A0A2A4GDR3-F1
#
_cell.length_a   1.000
_cell.length_b   1.000
_cell.length_c   1.000
_cell.angle_alpha   90.00
_cell.angle_beta   90.00
_cell.angle_gamma   90.00
#
_symmetry.space_group_name_H-M   'P 1'
#
loop_
_entity.id
_entity.type
_entity.pdbx_description
1 polymer ?
#
loop_
_entity_poly.entity_id
_entity_poly.type
_entity_poly.pdbx_seq_one_letter_code
_entity_poly.pdbx_strand_id
1 'polypeptide(L)'
;MVYNLAYSGQGDYVTIHIRFEKPIPDPVLVIPQSAPGTYEITRYIDFVDQVSATDVGGKAHAAVLGDGSFFKFPKTAAIRSVTYRVAIRDMETRLLGTFASSKLRQNYLGVLGYSVFGFVEGTETWPINLSIITPETWPIFTTTSPKLAPDKGTLELRISNFAQLADAQFLMGTEIQLHQVPEAPIPLFIALYSEAPIAIEKVGVRALDALNRLQGYFGFVPMPHYTLCYEFTQPISERHDYGFSIEHLNSMTASLDVSQIDGAVSNMRKFRSMIHHMGHAWLPLRAYGQGYRPFAWQTAPLQDTIWLNEGFIWYVTTYYCMQDTKLHLYDNIVNNAPEFIRKLSLKELSLLGSTQYSLDFRIGKNLFARGALLAHELDQHIINQSAGKKSLLDVIKYLMDYTKTHPEGFRYEQFPNLLKQATTVDCDAIWEAWQKAP
;
A
#
# COMPACT_ATOMS: atom_id res chain seq x y z
N MET A 1 14.01 -16.24 -12.31
CA MET A 1 14.55 -14.88 -12.59
C MET A 1 15.31 -14.39 -11.38
N VAL A 2 16.33 -13.55 -11.61
CA VAL A 2 17.13 -12.94 -10.53
C VAL A 2 17.00 -11.42 -10.61
N TYR A 3 16.71 -10.78 -9.50
CA TYR A 3 16.71 -9.33 -9.34
C TYR A 3 17.82 -8.97 -8.36
N ASN A 4 18.67 -8.02 -8.72
CA ASN A 4 19.66 -7.45 -7.83
C ASN A 4 19.37 -5.97 -7.62
N LEU A 5 19.20 -5.54 -6.38
CA LEU A 5 19.26 -4.13 -5.98
C LEU A 5 20.62 -3.88 -5.35
N ALA A 6 21.39 -2.95 -5.91
CA ALA A 6 22.71 -2.59 -5.39
C ALA A 6 22.77 -1.12 -5.01
N TYR A 7 23.27 -0.84 -3.80
CA TYR A 7 23.62 0.48 -3.32
C TYR A 7 25.05 0.45 -2.75
N SER A 8 25.92 1.34 -3.24
CA SER A 8 27.34 1.34 -2.87
C SER A 8 27.63 2.00 -1.52
N GLY A 9 26.64 2.65 -0.90
CA GLY A 9 26.87 3.54 0.25
C GLY A 9 27.26 4.96 -0.14
N GLN A 10 27.47 5.24 -1.43
CA GLN A 10 27.87 6.54 -1.95
C GLN A 10 27.01 6.96 -3.15
N GLY A 11 26.75 8.26 -3.25
CA GLY A 11 25.92 8.83 -4.32
C GLY A 11 24.42 8.66 -4.05
N ASP A 12 23.63 9.13 -5.01
CA ASP A 12 22.18 9.30 -4.85
C ASP A 12 21.35 8.23 -5.58
N TYR A 13 21.98 7.14 -6.02
CA TYR A 13 21.38 6.16 -6.92
C TYR A 13 21.43 4.75 -6.38
N VAL A 14 20.41 3.96 -6.69
CA VAL A 14 20.46 2.50 -6.62
C VAL A 14 20.52 1.92 -8.03
N THR A 15 21.18 0.78 -8.20
CA THR A 15 21.23 0.06 -9.48
C THR A 15 20.37 -1.19 -9.40
N ILE A 16 19.51 -1.39 -10.38
CA ILE A 16 18.72 -2.61 -10.53
C ILE A 16 19.25 -3.42 -11.71
N HIS A 17 19.45 -4.71 -11.48
CA HIS A 17 19.81 -5.67 -12.51
C HIS A 17 18.84 -6.85 -12.50
N ILE A 18 18.19 -7.10 -13.62
CA ILE A 18 17.24 -8.20 -13.81
C ILE A 18 17.88 -9.21 -14.76
N ARG A 19 18.03 -10.47 -14.32
CA ARG A 19 18.55 -11.57 -15.15
C ARG A 19 17.48 -12.62 -15.41
N PHE A 20 17.37 -13.01 -16.68
CA PHE A 20 16.45 -14.05 -17.13
C PHE A 20 17.19 -15.37 -17.35
N GLU A 21 16.62 -16.47 -16.87
CA GLU A 21 17.14 -17.82 -17.13
C GLU A 21 16.91 -18.22 -18.59
N LYS A 22 15.72 -17.89 -19.10
CA LYS A 22 15.35 -18.01 -20.51
C LYS A 22 15.38 -16.62 -21.14
N PRO A 23 16.08 -16.42 -22.27
CA PRO A 23 16.10 -15.14 -22.94
C PRO A 23 14.69 -14.66 -23.34
N ILE A 24 14.44 -13.35 -23.23
CA ILE A 24 13.14 -12.74 -23.55
C ILE A 24 13.22 -12.07 -24.93
N PRO A 25 12.39 -12.47 -25.92
CA PRO A 25 12.29 -11.77 -27.19
C PRO A 25 11.52 -10.44 -27.02
N ASP A 26 11.90 -9.42 -27.79
CA ASP A 26 11.23 -8.11 -27.84
C ASP A 26 10.82 -7.55 -26.46
N PRO A 27 11.75 -7.47 -25.49
CA PRO A 27 11.45 -7.08 -24.13
C PRO A 27 10.91 -5.66 -24.03
N VAL A 28 9.92 -5.47 -23.16
CA VAL A 28 9.41 -4.15 -22.73
C VAL A 28 9.61 -4.07 -21.22
N LEU A 29 10.52 -3.19 -20.76
CA LEU A 29 10.70 -2.92 -19.34
C LEU A 29 9.68 -1.87 -18.90
N VAL A 30 8.76 -2.25 -18.02
CA VAL A 30 7.77 -1.37 -17.41
C VAL A 30 8.27 -0.87 -16.07
N ILE A 31 8.13 0.44 -15.85
CA ILE A 31 8.27 1.07 -14.54
C ILE A 31 6.86 1.38 -14.03
N PRO A 32 6.48 0.98 -12.80
CA PRO A 32 5.15 1.27 -12.26
C PRO A 32 4.80 2.76 -12.33
N GLN A 33 3.52 3.06 -12.56
CA GLN A 33 2.96 4.42 -12.47
C GLN A 33 2.02 4.59 -11.29
N SER A 34 1.68 3.52 -10.60
CA SER A 34 0.81 3.54 -9.43
C SER A 34 1.12 2.34 -8.57
N ALA A 35 0.68 2.40 -7.31
CA ALA A 35 0.72 1.26 -6.40
C ALA A 35 -0.67 1.09 -5.75
N PRO A 36 -1.04 -0.13 -5.33
CA PRO A 36 -2.25 -0.34 -4.53
C PRO A 36 -2.31 0.64 -3.35
N GLY A 37 -3.47 1.24 -3.10
CA GLY A 37 -3.69 2.18 -1.99
C GLY A 37 -3.30 3.64 -2.24
N THR A 38 -2.55 3.94 -3.31
CA THR A 38 -2.12 5.33 -3.59
C THR A 38 -3.19 6.19 -4.27
N TYR A 39 -4.06 5.57 -5.08
CA TYR A 39 -5.12 6.22 -5.87
C TYR A 39 -4.64 7.42 -6.70
N GLU A 40 -3.40 7.37 -7.19
CA GLU A 40 -2.80 8.40 -8.03
C GLU A 40 -1.82 7.83 -9.06
N ILE A 41 -1.48 8.66 -10.05
CA ILE A 41 -0.43 8.37 -11.03
C ILE A 41 0.85 9.10 -10.59
N THR A 42 1.90 8.33 -10.35
CA THR A 42 3.24 8.81 -10.01
C THR A 42 4.23 8.42 -11.10
N ARG A 43 4.91 9.40 -11.68
CA ARG A 43 5.86 9.21 -12.79
C ARG A 43 7.23 8.71 -12.31
N TYR A 44 7.29 7.50 -11.75
CA TYR A 44 8.56 6.92 -11.27
C TYR A 44 9.63 6.79 -12.34
N ILE A 45 9.23 6.65 -13.60
CA ILE A 45 10.14 6.62 -14.75
C ILE A 45 11.00 7.87 -14.89
N ASP A 46 10.56 9.02 -14.39
CA ASP A 46 11.31 10.28 -14.45
C ASP A 46 12.58 10.26 -13.58
N PHE A 47 12.73 9.24 -12.72
CA PHE A 47 13.89 9.01 -11.86
C PHE A 47 14.74 7.82 -12.32
N VAL A 48 14.38 7.20 -13.45
CA VAL A 48 15.08 6.02 -13.99
C VAL A 48 16.00 6.43 -15.13
N ASP A 49 17.28 6.08 -15.04
CA ASP A 49 18.27 6.38 -16.07
C ASP A 49 19.21 5.19 -16.36
N GLN A 50 20.11 5.38 -17.33
CA GLN A 50 21.10 4.38 -17.76
C GLN A 50 20.50 3.00 -18.07
N VAL A 51 19.30 3.01 -18.67
CA VAL A 51 18.57 1.78 -19.00
C VAL A 51 19.21 1.09 -20.19
N SER A 52 19.62 -0.16 -19.99
CA SER A 52 20.24 -1.00 -21.02
C SER A 52 19.84 -2.45 -20.87
N ALA A 53 19.84 -3.19 -21.98
CA ALA A 53 19.67 -4.64 -22.00
C ALA A 53 20.89 -5.30 -22.60
N THR A 54 21.24 -6.49 -22.09
CA THR A 54 22.31 -7.32 -22.64
C THR A 54 21.69 -8.52 -23.34
N ASP A 55 22.05 -8.73 -24.61
CA ASP A 55 21.56 -9.88 -25.39
C ASP A 55 22.29 -11.19 -25.05
N VAL A 56 21.83 -12.30 -25.64
CA VAL A 56 22.48 -13.62 -25.51
C VAL A 56 23.93 -13.65 -25.97
N GLY A 57 24.35 -12.74 -26.85
CA GLY A 57 25.73 -12.61 -27.33
C GLY A 57 26.60 -11.71 -26.46
N GLY A 58 26.06 -11.14 -25.37
CA GLY A 58 26.76 -10.24 -24.48
C GLY A 58 26.82 -8.79 -24.96
N LYS A 59 26.14 -8.44 -26.05
CA LYS A 59 26.09 -7.06 -26.55
C LYS A 59 25.06 -6.26 -25.77
N ALA A 60 25.45 -5.08 -25.31
CA ALA A 60 24.58 -4.12 -24.65
C ALA A 60 23.82 -3.27 -25.68
N HIS A 61 22.55 -3.00 -25.38
CA HIS A 61 21.65 -2.18 -26.18
C HIS A 61 21.01 -1.13 -25.28
N ALA A 62 21.16 0.14 -25.66
CA ALA A 62 20.51 1.24 -24.94
C ALA A 62 18.98 1.17 -25.15
N ALA A 63 18.25 1.51 -24.11
CA ALA A 63 16.80 1.61 -24.19
C ALA A 63 16.33 2.86 -24.96
N VAL A 64 15.13 2.76 -25.52
CA VAL A 64 14.35 3.86 -26.07
C VAL A 64 13.12 4.01 -25.18
N LEU A 65 12.90 5.22 -24.65
CA LEU A 65 11.71 5.54 -23.86
C LEU A 65 10.46 5.45 -24.75
N GLY A 66 9.41 4.80 -24.25
CA GLY A 66 8.11 4.75 -24.92
C GLY A 66 7.20 5.94 -24.56
N ASP A 67 6.01 5.95 -25.15
CA ASP A 67 4.99 7.00 -24.90
C ASP A 67 4.33 6.88 -23.51
N GLY A 68 4.58 5.78 -22.79
CA GLY A 68 4.13 5.55 -21.42
C GLY A 68 5.30 5.32 -20.46
N SER A 69 5.03 4.70 -19.31
CA SER A 69 6.07 4.36 -18.33
C SER A 69 6.74 3.02 -18.65
N PHE A 70 7.36 2.95 -19.82
CA PHE A 70 8.11 1.78 -20.24
C PHE A 70 9.27 2.15 -21.17
N PHE A 71 10.25 1.25 -21.20
CA PHE A 71 11.40 1.28 -22.08
C PHE A 71 11.32 0.11 -23.07
N LYS A 72 11.54 0.41 -24.35
CA LYS A 72 11.75 -0.57 -25.40
C LYS A 72 13.24 -0.68 -25.69
N PHE A 73 13.64 -1.81 -26.22
CA PHE A 73 14.98 -2.00 -26.76
C PHE A 73 14.86 -2.09 -28.28
N PRO A 74 15.93 -1.78 -29.05
CA PRO A 74 15.93 -2.01 -30.49
C PRO A 74 15.45 -3.45 -30.78
N LYS A 75 14.89 -3.74 -31.97
CA LYS A 75 14.56 -5.13 -32.34
C LYS A 75 15.84 -5.96 -32.27
N THR A 76 16.05 -6.60 -31.14
CA THR A 76 17.26 -7.28 -30.76
C THR A 76 16.99 -8.77 -30.72
N ALA A 77 18.08 -9.53 -30.83
CA ALA A 77 18.09 -10.90 -30.34
C ALA A 77 17.57 -10.94 -28.89
N ALA A 78 16.97 -12.08 -28.52
CA ALA A 78 16.42 -12.27 -27.17
C ALA A 78 17.41 -11.82 -26.07
N ILE A 79 16.90 -11.07 -25.08
CA ILE A 79 17.74 -10.48 -24.03
C ILE A 79 17.94 -11.43 -22.86
N ARG A 80 19.11 -11.35 -22.22
CA ARG A 80 19.45 -12.15 -21.03
C ARG A 80 19.39 -11.34 -19.74
N SER A 81 19.52 -10.02 -19.83
CA SER A 81 19.37 -9.14 -18.67
C SER A 81 18.97 -7.72 -19.04
N VAL A 82 18.42 -7.00 -18.08
CA VAL A 82 18.17 -5.55 -18.11
C VAL A 82 18.84 -4.92 -16.90
N THR A 83 19.46 -3.76 -17.07
CA THR A 83 20.05 -2.95 -16.01
C THR A 83 19.56 -1.51 -16.12
N TYR A 84 19.30 -0.87 -14.99
CA TYR A 84 19.00 0.56 -14.92
C TYR A 84 19.37 1.12 -13.55
N ARG A 85 19.41 2.44 -13.40
CA ARG A 85 19.57 3.11 -12.10
C ARG A 85 18.34 3.91 -11.75
N VAL A 86 18.14 4.14 -10.45
CA VAL A 86 17.06 4.98 -9.92
C VAL A 86 17.67 6.06 -9.04
N ALA A 87 17.37 7.33 -9.34
CA ALA A 87 17.85 8.50 -8.62
C ALA A 87 17.00 8.79 -7.37
N ILE A 88 17.38 8.22 -6.22
CA ILE A 88 16.60 8.28 -4.99
C ILE A 88 16.52 9.71 -4.43
N ARG A 89 17.62 10.46 -4.40
CA ARG A 89 17.61 11.86 -3.89
C ARG A 89 16.74 12.78 -4.74
N ASP A 90 16.79 12.62 -6.06
CA ASP A 90 15.99 13.42 -6.99
C ASP A 90 14.49 13.08 -6.85
N MET A 91 14.17 11.78 -6.75
CA MET A 91 12.82 11.29 -6.45
C MET A 91 12.28 11.92 -5.18
N GLU A 92 13.03 11.84 -4.10
CA GLU A 92 12.63 12.37 -2.81
C GLU A 92 12.43 13.89 -2.80
N THR A 93 13.23 14.61 -3.59
CA THR A 93 13.16 16.08 -3.65
C THR A 93 11.99 16.58 -4.51
N ARG A 94 11.62 15.84 -5.55
CA ARG A 94 10.61 16.23 -6.54
C ARG A 94 9.22 15.70 -6.25
N LEU A 95 9.11 14.54 -5.59
CA LEU A 95 7.83 13.98 -5.16
C LEU A 95 7.43 14.59 -3.80
N LEU A 96 6.51 15.55 -3.83
CA LEU A 96 6.12 16.30 -2.64
C LEU A 96 5.30 15.47 -1.63
N GLY A 97 4.58 14.46 -2.11
CA GLY A 97 3.92 13.47 -1.26
C GLY A 97 4.94 12.44 -0.79
N THR A 98 5.40 12.57 0.45
CA THR A 98 6.52 11.77 0.99
C THR A 98 6.23 10.27 1.06
N PHE A 99 4.95 9.89 1.06
CA PHE A 99 4.51 8.51 0.95
C PHE A 99 4.85 7.86 -0.40
N ALA A 100 5.03 8.67 -1.44
CA ALA A 100 5.28 8.18 -2.79
C ALA A 100 6.78 8.00 -3.08
N SER A 101 7.69 8.46 -2.21
CA SER A 101 9.12 8.51 -2.49
C SER A 101 9.94 7.56 -1.61
N SER A 102 10.80 6.77 -2.25
CA SER A 102 11.98 6.20 -1.58
C SER A 102 12.89 7.33 -1.09
N LYS A 103 13.60 7.10 0.01
CA LYS A 103 14.33 8.14 0.73
C LYS A 103 15.77 7.76 0.95
N LEU A 104 16.64 8.76 0.83
CA LEU A 104 18.05 8.61 1.16
C LEU A 104 18.40 9.62 2.25
N ARG A 105 18.98 9.15 3.35
CA ARG A 105 19.43 10.00 4.46
C ARG A 105 20.80 9.55 4.93
N GLN A 106 21.36 10.28 5.88
CA GLN A 106 22.64 9.90 6.48
C GLN A 106 22.54 8.48 7.03
N ASN A 107 23.38 7.58 6.50
CA ASN A 107 23.43 6.17 6.89
C ASN A 107 22.09 5.42 6.81
N TYR A 108 21.19 5.87 5.93
CA TYR A 108 19.87 5.26 5.76
C TYR A 108 19.41 5.31 4.30
N LEU A 109 18.87 4.19 3.82
CA LEU A 109 18.16 4.08 2.56
C LEU A 109 16.83 3.35 2.80
N GLY A 110 15.73 4.08 2.62
CA GLY A 110 14.38 3.55 2.60
C GLY A 110 13.92 3.33 1.17
N VAL A 111 13.62 2.09 0.79
CA VAL A 111 13.12 1.74 -0.55
C VAL A 111 11.69 1.23 -0.46
N LEU A 112 10.82 1.89 -1.21
CA LEU A 112 9.46 1.43 -1.51
C LEU A 112 9.53 0.62 -2.81
N GLY A 113 9.17 -0.66 -2.77
CA GLY A 113 9.37 -1.58 -3.89
C GLY A 113 8.80 -1.07 -5.22
N TYR A 114 7.58 -0.55 -5.19
CA TYR A 114 6.88 0.00 -6.37
C TYR A 114 7.55 1.24 -6.99
N SER A 115 8.39 1.96 -6.25
CA SER A 115 9.08 3.16 -6.76
C SER A 115 10.43 2.87 -7.42
N VAL A 116 11.01 1.68 -7.18
CA VAL A 116 12.37 1.32 -7.60
C VAL A 116 12.39 0.13 -8.56
N PHE A 117 11.57 -0.88 -8.32
CA PHE A 117 11.55 -2.09 -9.15
C PHE A 117 10.60 -1.95 -10.33
N GLY A 118 11.09 -2.31 -11.52
CA GLY A 118 10.32 -2.53 -12.74
C GLY A 118 10.26 -4.01 -13.10
N PHE A 119 9.50 -4.33 -14.14
CA PHE A 119 9.36 -5.69 -14.64
C PHE A 119 9.38 -5.72 -16.16
N VAL A 120 9.71 -6.87 -16.73
CA VAL A 120 9.53 -7.09 -18.17
C VAL A 120 8.13 -7.66 -18.40
N GLU A 121 7.37 -7.09 -19.33
CA GLU A 121 6.00 -7.53 -19.64
C GLU A 121 5.93 -9.05 -19.85
N GLY A 122 4.91 -9.68 -19.27
CA GLY A 122 4.71 -11.14 -19.31
C GLY A 122 5.48 -11.94 -18.26
N THR A 123 6.30 -11.29 -17.44
CA THR A 123 7.04 -11.93 -16.34
C THR A 123 6.49 -11.60 -14.94
N GLU A 124 5.39 -10.86 -14.85
CA GLU A 124 4.82 -10.33 -13.60
C GLU A 124 4.53 -11.43 -12.58
N THR A 125 4.08 -12.59 -13.05
CA THR A 125 3.72 -13.75 -12.23
C THR A 125 4.89 -14.69 -11.97
N TRP A 126 6.06 -14.44 -12.58
CA TRP A 126 7.20 -15.31 -12.44
C TRP A 126 7.87 -15.08 -11.09
N PRO A 127 8.33 -16.16 -10.44
CA PRO A 127 8.96 -16.03 -9.13
C PRO A 127 10.39 -15.48 -9.25
N ILE A 128 10.74 -14.60 -8.31
CA ILE A 128 11.96 -13.79 -8.31
C ILE A 128 12.91 -14.28 -7.22
N ASN A 129 14.19 -14.44 -7.55
CA ASN A 129 15.27 -14.54 -6.56
C ASN A 129 15.84 -13.13 -6.40
N LEU A 130 15.57 -12.49 -5.28
CA LEU A 130 16.01 -11.13 -4.99
C LEU A 130 17.33 -11.18 -4.22
N SER A 131 18.33 -10.41 -4.67
CA SER A 131 19.55 -10.09 -3.94
C SER A 131 19.59 -8.60 -3.68
N ILE A 132 19.82 -8.20 -2.43
CA ILE A 132 20.02 -6.82 -2.03
C ILE A 132 21.45 -6.68 -1.54
N ILE A 133 22.18 -5.73 -2.12
CA ILE A 133 23.61 -5.52 -1.87
C ILE A 133 23.80 -4.08 -1.39
N THR A 134 24.36 -3.93 -0.20
CA THR A 134 24.62 -2.66 0.50
C THR A 134 26.07 -2.66 1.02
N PRO A 135 26.57 -1.57 1.64
CA PRO A 135 27.82 -1.64 2.40
C PRO A 135 27.80 -2.76 3.44
N GLU A 136 28.94 -3.41 3.66
CA GLU A 136 29.05 -4.65 4.46
C GLU A 136 28.47 -4.55 5.88
N THR A 137 28.54 -3.36 6.48
CA THR A 137 28.05 -3.12 7.85
C THR A 137 26.57 -2.73 7.91
N TRP A 138 25.95 -2.40 6.78
CA TRP A 138 24.58 -1.92 6.74
C TRP A 138 23.61 -3.10 6.95
N PRO A 139 22.78 -3.07 8.00
CA PRO A 139 21.69 -4.02 8.13
C PRO A 139 20.63 -3.80 7.05
N ILE A 140 19.98 -4.89 6.63
CA ILE A 140 18.93 -4.92 5.61
C ILE A 140 17.68 -5.52 6.23
N PHE A 141 16.68 -4.69 6.52
CA PHE A 141 15.36 -5.11 6.95
C PHE A 141 14.38 -5.07 5.78
N THR A 142 13.51 -6.09 5.67
CA THR A 142 12.42 -6.11 4.69
C THR A 142 11.14 -6.65 5.29
N THR A 143 10.01 -6.08 4.86
CA THR A 143 8.68 -6.56 5.26
C THR A 143 8.31 -7.91 4.65
N THR A 144 9.04 -8.40 3.65
CA THR A 144 8.76 -9.74 3.08
C THR A 144 9.29 -10.88 3.94
N SER A 145 10.34 -10.64 4.72
CA SER A 145 10.97 -11.63 5.60
C SER A 145 11.51 -10.92 6.86
N PRO A 146 10.62 -10.37 7.70
CA PRO A 146 11.02 -9.53 8.81
C PRO A 146 11.74 -10.35 9.89
N LYS A 147 12.86 -9.82 10.36
CA LYS A 147 13.63 -10.40 11.47
C LYS A 147 14.31 -9.30 12.28
N LEU A 148 14.41 -9.53 13.60
CA LEU A 148 15.03 -8.57 14.52
C LEU A 148 16.55 -8.47 14.34
N ALA A 149 17.19 -9.57 13.91
CA ALA A 149 18.60 -9.61 13.53
C ALA A 149 18.71 -9.65 11.99
N PRO A 150 18.68 -8.48 11.31
CA PRO A 150 18.77 -8.40 9.85
C PRO A 150 20.13 -8.88 9.32
N ASP A 151 20.16 -9.37 8.08
CA ASP A 151 21.43 -9.60 7.39
C ASP A 151 22.14 -8.27 7.16
N LYS A 152 23.46 -8.32 7.00
CA LYS A 152 24.28 -7.13 6.75
C LYS A 152 25.03 -7.28 5.44
N GLY A 153 25.10 -6.20 4.67
CA GLY A 153 25.82 -6.16 3.39
C GLY A 153 25.11 -6.87 2.25
N THR A 154 24.62 -8.10 2.47
CA THR A 154 23.88 -8.84 1.45
C THR A 154 22.72 -9.62 2.06
N LEU A 155 21.57 -9.54 1.40
CA LEU A 155 20.38 -10.32 1.71
C LEU A 155 19.92 -11.03 0.42
N GLU A 156 19.66 -12.33 0.50
CA GLU A 156 19.05 -13.10 -0.57
C GLU A 156 17.69 -13.67 -0.12
N LEU A 157 16.66 -13.50 -0.94
CA LEU A 157 15.32 -14.01 -0.65
C LEU A 157 14.54 -14.42 -1.89
N ARG A 158 13.63 -15.38 -1.70
CA ARG A 158 12.67 -15.80 -2.72
C ARG A 158 11.40 -14.96 -2.61
N ILE A 159 11.00 -14.33 -3.72
CA ILE A 159 9.76 -13.58 -3.87
C ILE A 159 8.85 -14.32 -4.85
N SER A 160 7.56 -14.37 -4.56
CA SER A 160 6.58 -15.13 -5.34
C SER A 160 6.32 -14.55 -6.73
N ASN A 161 6.29 -13.22 -6.86
CA ASN A 161 5.98 -12.50 -8.10
C ASN A 161 6.28 -11.00 -7.95
N PHE A 162 6.12 -10.23 -9.03
CA PHE A 162 6.37 -8.79 -9.02
C PHE A 162 5.45 -8.02 -8.07
N ALA A 163 4.19 -8.45 -7.89
CA ALA A 163 3.28 -7.75 -6.98
C ALA A 163 3.75 -7.81 -5.53
N GLN A 164 4.29 -8.95 -5.08
CA GLN A 164 4.92 -9.03 -3.75
C GLN A 164 6.19 -8.17 -3.66
N LEU A 165 7.01 -8.12 -4.73
CA LEU A 165 8.21 -7.28 -4.75
C LEU A 165 7.86 -5.79 -4.66
N ALA A 166 6.85 -5.35 -5.41
CA ALA A 166 6.40 -3.98 -5.44
C ALA A 166 5.75 -3.55 -4.10
N ASP A 167 5.01 -4.45 -3.45
CA ASP A 167 4.39 -4.22 -2.13
C ASP A 167 5.39 -4.25 -0.97
N ALA A 168 6.64 -4.66 -1.20
CA ALA A 168 7.65 -4.77 -0.15
C ALA A 168 8.30 -3.42 0.19
N GLN A 169 8.66 -3.27 1.46
CA GLN A 169 9.48 -2.17 1.97
C GLN A 169 10.85 -2.71 2.36
N PHE A 170 11.88 -1.90 2.13
CA PHE A 170 13.26 -2.21 2.49
C PHE A 170 13.84 -1.04 3.25
N LEU A 171 14.26 -1.28 4.49
CA LEU A 171 14.94 -0.30 5.34
C LEU A 171 16.38 -0.78 5.51
N MET A 172 17.33 0.03 5.05
CA MET A 172 18.74 -0.34 5.02
C MET A 172 19.59 0.75 5.67
N GLY A 173 20.63 0.34 6.39
CA GLY A 173 21.62 1.25 6.95
C GLY A 173 21.67 1.28 8.47
N THR A 174 22.73 1.86 9.02
CA THR A 174 23.08 1.69 10.44
C THR A 174 22.14 2.43 11.39
N GLU A 175 21.34 3.36 10.88
CA GLU A 175 20.39 4.16 11.66
C GLU A 175 19.00 3.53 11.75
N ILE A 176 18.78 2.35 11.16
CA ILE A 176 17.49 1.66 11.33
C ILE A 176 17.36 1.18 12.78
N GLN A 177 16.17 1.37 13.35
CA GLN A 177 15.81 0.85 14.66
C GLN A 177 14.71 -0.19 14.48
N LEU A 178 14.89 -1.34 15.13
CA LEU A 178 13.98 -2.47 15.04
C LEU A 178 13.50 -2.86 16.44
N HIS A 179 12.20 -3.08 16.57
CA HIS A 179 11.59 -3.58 17.79
C HIS A 179 10.55 -4.63 17.43
N GLN A 180 10.68 -5.82 18.01
CA GLN A 180 9.62 -6.82 17.95
C GLN A 180 8.74 -6.66 19.18
N VAL A 181 7.46 -6.40 18.96
CA VAL A 181 6.50 -6.12 20.01
C VAL A 181 6.16 -7.42 20.75
N PRO A 182 6.42 -7.52 22.07
CA PRO A 182 6.08 -8.70 22.85
C PRO A 182 4.57 -8.87 22.97
N GLU A 183 4.13 -10.09 23.30
CA GLU A 183 2.71 -10.44 23.57
C GLU A 183 1.74 -10.28 22.38
N ALA A 184 2.22 -9.87 21.21
CA ALA A 184 1.41 -9.83 20.01
C ALA A 184 0.96 -11.25 19.57
N PRO A 185 -0.28 -11.43 19.08
CA PRO A 185 -0.80 -12.72 18.64
C PRO A 185 -0.10 -13.29 17.40
N ILE A 186 0.69 -12.46 16.70
CA ILE A 186 1.56 -12.79 15.59
C ILE A 186 2.87 -11.99 15.74
N PRO A 187 3.97 -12.35 15.06
CA PRO A 187 5.16 -11.50 14.97
C PRO A 187 4.79 -10.08 14.48
N LEU A 188 4.87 -9.12 15.39
CA LEU A 188 4.59 -7.72 15.15
C LEU A 188 5.88 -6.92 15.30
N PHE A 189 6.26 -6.19 14.25
CA PHE A 189 7.51 -5.44 14.19
C PHE A 189 7.24 -3.94 14.03
N ILE A 190 8.05 -3.14 14.70
CA ILE A 190 8.27 -1.74 14.37
C ILE A 190 9.65 -1.66 13.72
N ALA A 191 9.68 -1.18 12.48
CA ALA A 191 10.92 -0.89 11.77
C ALA A 191 10.93 0.61 11.45
N LEU A 192 11.92 1.35 11.97
CA LEU A 192 11.89 2.80 11.83
C LEU A 192 13.24 3.41 11.51
N TYR A 193 13.18 4.57 10.88
CA TYR A 193 14.25 5.54 10.79
C TYR A 193 13.77 6.87 11.37
N SER A 194 14.63 7.57 12.11
CA SER A 194 14.27 8.84 12.73
C SER A 194 15.46 9.78 12.84
N GLU A 195 15.28 11.03 12.41
CA GLU A 195 16.25 12.13 12.56
C GLU A 195 16.13 12.84 13.91
N ALA A 196 15.25 12.36 14.78
CA ALA A 196 15.11 12.82 16.16
C ALA A 196 14.84 11.63 17.10
N PRO A 197 15.10 11.76 18.42
CA PRO A 197 14.85 10.66 19.37
C PRO A 197 13.38 10.22 19.38
N ILE A 198 13.14 8.91 19.39
CA ILE A 198 11.80 8.33 19.49
C ILE A 198 11.82 7.11 20.42
N ALA A 199 10.80 7.00 21.27
CA ALA A 199 10.60 5.82 22.11
C ALA A 199 9.87 4.72 21.32
N ILE A 200 10.64 3.90 20.60
CA ILE A 200 10.13 2.84 19.72
C ILE A 200 9.21 1.85 20.44
N GLU A 201 9.48 1.55 21.71
CA GLU A 201 8.68 0.63 22.53
C GLU A 201 7.28 1.20 22.77
N LYS A 202 7.14 2.53 22.94
CA LYS A 202 5.82 3.15 23.09
C LYS A 202 5.02 3.10 21.79
N VAL A 203 5.68 3.20 20.64
CA VAL A 203 5.03 2.93 19.33
C VAL A 203 4.57 1.48 19.27
N GLY A 204 5.41 0.54 19.75
CA GLY A 204 5.09 -0.88 19.87
C GLY A 204 3.84 -1.17 20.71
N VAL A 205 3.72 -0.55 21.89
CA VAL A 205 2.53 -0.68 22.75
C VAL A 205 1.25 -0.26 22.02
N ARG A 206 1.31 0.82 21.24
CA ARG A 206 0.16 1.27 20.44
C ARG A 206 -0.13 0.32 19.29
N ALA A 207 0.89 -0.16 18.60
CA ALA A 207 0.70 -1.14 17.53
C ALA A 207 0.03 -2.43 18.05
N LEU A 208 0.40 -2.87 19.26
CA LEU A 208 -0.26 -4.00 19.93
C LEU A 208 -1.73 -3.70 20.23
N ASP A 209 -2.04 -2.54 20.82
CA ASP A 209 -3.43 -2.15 21.10
C ASP A 209 -4.26 -2.04 19.80
N ALA A 210 -3.70 -1.45 18.74
CA ALA A 210 -4.35 -1.38 17.44
C ALA A 210 -4.64 -2.78 16.86
N LEU A 211 -3.66 -3.68 16.89
CA LEU A 211 -3.82 -5.06 16.43
C LEU A 211 -4.88 -5.82 17.25
N ASN A 212 -4.85 -5.69 18.57
CA ASN A 212 -5.80 -6.37 19.46
C ASN A 212 -7.23 -5.86 19.26
N ARG A 213 -7.43 -4.56 19.03
CA ARG A 213 -8.76 -3.99 18.71
C ARG A 213 -9.30 -4.50 17.38
N LEU A 214 -8.46 -4.55 16.36
CA LEU A 214 -8.82 -5.11 15.05
C LEU A 214 -9.13 -6.61 15.17
N GLN A 215 -8.28 -7.37 15.86
CA GLN A 215 -8.52 -8.78 16.15
C GLN A 215 -9.83 -8.98 16.93
N GLY A 216 -10.14 -8.11 17.89
CA GLY A 216 -11.39 -8.14 18.64
C GLY A 216 -12.63 -7.98 17.75
N TYR A 217 -12.57 -7.10 16.75
CA TYR A 217 -13.65 -6.94 15.77
C TYR A 217 -13.72 -8.12 14.80
N PHE A 218 -12.61 -8.48 14.14
CA PHE A 218 -12.62 -9.50 13.09
C PHE A 218 -12.73 -10.94 13.64
N GLY A 219 -12.24 -11.16 14.86
CA GLY A 219 -12.17 -12.46 15.52
C GLY A 219 -10.94 -13.31 15.15
N PHE A 220 -10.07 -12.85 14.26
CA PHE A 220 -8.86 -13.54 13.82
C PHE A 220 -7.89 -12.56 13.18
N VAL A 221 -6.61 -12.95 13.04
CA VAL A 221 -5.56 -12.18 12.36
C VAL A 221 -5.12 -12.92 11.09
N PRO A 222 -5.24 -12.33 9.88
CA PRO A 222 -5.10 -13.05 8.61
C PRO A 222 -3.68 -13.04 8.04
N MET A 223 -2.76 -12.33 8.67
CA MET A 223 -1.37 -12.20 8.25
C MET A 223 -0.44 -13.02 9.16
N PRO A 224 0.63 -13.61 8.60
CA PRO A 224 1.58 -14.41 9.37
C PRO A 224 2.52 -13.54 10.23
N HIS A 225 2.67 -12.27 9.88
CA HIS A 225 3.40 -11.24 10.61
C HIS A 225 2.83 -9.88 10.20
N TYR A 226 3.14 -8.83 10.96
CA TYR A 226 2.84 -7.46 10.55
C TYR A 226 3.99 -6.52 10.88
N THR A 227 4.27 -5.54 10.02
CA THR A 227 5.31 -4.53 10.27
C THR A 227 4.80 -3.12 10.08
N LEU A 228 5.04 -2.25 11.07
CA LEU A 228 4.85 -0.81 10.91
C LEU A 228 6.20 -0.19 10.54
N CYS A 229 6.31 0.28 9.30
CA CYS A 229 7.48 1.00 8.79
C CYS A 229 7.27 2.50 9.00
N TYR A 230 8.06 3.11 9.88
CA TYR A 230 8.01 4.53 10.15
C TYR A 230 9.27 5.25 9.68
N GLU A 231 9.10 6.41 9.06
CA GLU A 231 10.18 7.36 8.79
C GLU A 231 9.82 8.70 9.43
N PHE A 232 10.65 9.18 10.35
CA PHE A 232 10.53 10.51 10.93
C PHE A 232 11.69 11.38 10.45
N THR A 233 11.44 12.23 9.47
CA THR A 233 12.48 13.01 8.80
C THR A 233 12.17 14.50 8.84
N GLN A 234 13.19 15.34 8.84
CA GLN A 234 13.04 16.75 8.55
C GLN A 234 12.52 16.91 7.11
N PRO A 235 11.55 17.81 6.88
CA PRO A 235 11.09 18.12 5.54
C PRO A 235 12.22 18.63 4.65
N ILE A 236 12.31 18.11 3.43
CA ILE A 236 13.26 18.63 2.42
C ILE A 236 12.92 20.09 2.07
N SER A 237 11.64 20.43 2.06
CA SER A 237 11.16 21.81 1.94
C SER A 237 9.78 21.97 2.56
N GLU A 238 9.36 23.21 2.81
CA GLU A 238 8.01 23.55 3.32
C GLU A 238 6.86 23.06 2.42
N ARG A 239 7.15 22.73 1.15
CA ARG A 239 6.16 22.21 0.19
C ARG A 239 5.90 20.70 0.34
N HIS A 240 6.76 19.98 1.05
CA HIS A 240 6.60 18.54 1.21
C HIS A 240 5.48 18.23 2.19
N ASP A 241 4.58 17.35 1.78
CA ASP A 241 3.49 16.87 2.62
C ASP A 241 3.92 15.60 3.37
N TYR A 242 3.82 15.67 4.69
CA TYR A 242 4.14 14.61 5.63
C TYR A 242 2.94 14.32 6.50
N GLY A 243 2.68 13.05 6.79
CA GLY A 243 1.52 12.68 7.61
C GLY A 243 0.61 11.63 7.01
N PHE A 244 0.89 11.20 5.77
CA PHE A 244 0.16 10.14 5.10
C PHE A 244 0.79 8.78 5.39
N SER A 245 -0.05 7.76 5.41
CA SER A 245 0.33 6.36 5.62
C SER A 245 -0.27 5.51 4.51
N ILE A 246 0.43 4.44 4.14
CA ILE A 246 -0.01 3.51 3.10
C ILE A 246 -0.07 2.11 3.69
N GLU A 247 -1.16 1.41 3.41
CA GLU A 247 -1.33 0.00 3.68
C GLU A 247 -0.57 -0.91 2.72
N HIS A 248 -0.07 -2.02 3.25
CA HIS A 248 0.56 -3.10 2.50
C HIS A 248 0.04 -4.44 3.03
N LEU A 249 0.19 -5.52 2.26
CA LEU A 249 -0.47 -6.80 2.56
C LEU A 249 -0.22 -7.30 4.01
N ASN A 250 1.02 -7.11 4.49
CA ASN A 250 1.48 -7.51 5.82
C ASN A 250 2.28 -6.39 6.51
N SER A 251 2.07 -5.13 6.11
CA SER A 251 2.79 -3.99 6.68
C SER A 251 2.04 -2.68 6.44
N MET A 252 2.53 -1.59 7.01
CA MET A 252 2.17 -0.25 6.58
C MET A 252 3.41 0.62 6.54
N THR A 253 3.36 1.68 5.75
CA THR A 253 4.36 2.75 5.77
C THR A 253 3.76 4.04 6.30
N ALA A 254 4.59 4.85 6.95
CA ALA A 254 4.22 6.17 7.41
C ALA A 254 5.45 7.08 7.37
N SER A 255 5.40 8.10 6.51
CA SER A 255 6.43 9.13 6.43
C SER A 255 5.92 10.39 7.13
N LEU A 256 6.59 10.75 8.21
CA LEU A 256 6.18 11.77 9.16
C LEU A 256 7.30 12.81 9.33
N ASP A 257 6.91 14.06 9.56
CA ASP A 257 7.82 15.09 10.03
C ASP A 257 8.26 14.74 11.47
N VAL A 258 9.53 15.00 11.81
CA VAL A 258 10.04 14.91 13.19
C VAL A 258 9.18 15.69 14.21
N SER A 259 8.52 16.77 13.79
CA SER A 259 7.56 17.52 14.62
C SER A 259 6.34 16.69 15.05
N GLN A 260 6.07 15.56 14.39
CA GLN A 260 4.93 14.67 14.64
C GLN A 260 5.28 13.44 15.49
N ILE A 261 6.53 13.29 15.97
CA ILE A 261 6.99 12.14 16.77
C ILE A 261 6.12 11.91 18.01
N ASP A 262 5.87 12.95 18.80
CA ASP A 262 5.02 12.86 20.00
C ASP A 262 3.61 12.39 19.64
N GLY A 263 3.16 12.75 18.42
CA GLY A 263 1.90 12.30 17.87
C GLY A 263 1.85 10.79 17.63
N ALA A 264 2.92 10.22 17.07
CA ALA A 264 3.05 8.78 16.88
C ALA A 264 3.11 8.00 18.20
N VAL A 265 3.46 8.66 19.30
CA VAL A 265 3.53 8.06 20.65
C VAL A 265 2.26 8.28 21.48
N SER A 266 1.51 9.37 21.29
CA SER A 266 0.44 9.74 22.23
C SER A 266 -0.83 10.31 21.59
N ASN A 267 -0.79 10.78 20.33
CA ASN A 267 -1.93 11.49 19.74
C ASN A 267 -3.01 10.52 19.21
N MET A 268 -4.25 10.72 19.64
CA MET A 268 -5.38 9.85 19.27
C MET A 268 -5.75 9.84 17.79
N ARG A 269 -5.55 10.95 17.07
CA ARG A 269 -5.76 10.99 15.60
C ARG A 269 -4.74 10.10 14.88
N LYS A 270 -3.47 10.10 15.32
CA LYS A 270 -2.46 9.20 14.79
C LYS A 270 -2.73 7.74 15.18
N PHE A 271 -3.34 7.49 16.35
CA PHE A 271 -3.81 6.16 16.70
C PHE A 271 -4.85 5.64 15.72
N ARG A 272 -5.85 6.47 15.42
CA ARG A 272 -6.92 6.15 14.48
C ARG A 272 -6.36 5.80 13.10
N SER A 273 -5.41 6.59 12.60
CA SER A 273 -4.72 6.30 11.34
C SER A 273 -3.95 4.97 11.40
N MET A 274 -3.24 4.67 12.50
CA MET A 274 -2.57 3.38 12.67
C MET A 274 -3.56 2.20 12.61
N ILE A 275 -4.68 2.28 13.34
CA ILE A 275 -5.74 1.25 13.29
C ILE A 275 -6.28 1.11 11.87
N HIS A 276 -6.55 2.24 11.19
CA HIS A 276 -7.06 2.25 9.82
C HIS A 276 -6.13 1.50 8.85
N HIS A 277 -4.86 1.90 8.76
CA HIS A 277 -3.94 1.27 7.82
C HIS A 277 -3.59 -0.17 8.19
N MET A 278 -3.61 -0.54 9.48
CA MET A 278 -3.53 -1.95 9.90
C MET A 278 -4.78 -2.75 9.51
N GLY A 279 -5.96 -2.14 9.61
CA GLY A 279 -7.23 -2.76 9.24
C GLY A 279 -7.30 -3.13 7.76
N HIS A 280 -6.58 -2.39 6.91
CA HIS A 280 -6.52 -2.69 5.50
C HIS A 280 -5.93 -4.06 5.15
N ALA A 281 -5.18 -4.70 6.06
CA ALA A 281 -4.71 -6.07 5.89
C ALA A 281 -5.86 -7.07 5.66
N TRP A 282 -7.07 -6.79 6.16
CA TRP A 282 -8.28 -7.57 5.86
C TRP A 282 -8.94 -7.10 4.55
N LEU A 283 -9.11 -5.79 4.38
CA LEU A 283 -9.83 -5.17 3.27
C LEU A 283 -9.19 -3.81 2.93
N PRO A 284 -8.65 -3.56 1.72
CA PRO A 284 -8.85 -4.34 0.50
C PRO A 284 -7.86 -5.48 0.28
N LEU A 285 -6.89 -5.69 1.17
CA LEU A 285 -5.73 -6.50 0.79
C LEU A 285 -6.02 -8.01 0.68
N ARG A 286 -7.13 -8.47 1.28
CA ARG A 286 -7.62 -9.86 1.20
C ARG A 286 -9.06 -10.01 0.71
N ALA A 287 -9.90 -8.97 0.80
CA ALA A 287 -11.21 -8.89 0.15
C ALA A 287 -11.24 -7.63 -0.70
N TYR A 288 -11.66 -7.72 -1.97
CA TYR A 288 -11.57 -6.59 -2.89
C TYR A 288 -12.51 -6.73 -4.08
N GLY A 289 -12.91 -5.58 -4.62
CA GLY A 289 -13.57 -5.48 -5.90
C GLY A 289 -12.58 -5.52 -7.06
N GLN A 290 -13.10 -5.46 -8.29
CA GLN A 290 -12.28 -5.38 -9.49
C GLN A 290 -11.32 -4.17 -9.48
N GLY A 291 -10.17 -4.34 -10.14
CA GLY A 291 -9.15 -3.29 -10.26
C GLY A 291 -8.14 -3.24 -9.10
N TYR A 292 -8.31 -4.02 -8.04
CA TYR A 292 -7.28 -4.17 -6.99
C TYR A 292 -6.27 -5.26 -7.33
N ARG A 293 -6.74 -6.40 -7.86
CA ARG A 293 -5.89 -7.53 -8.27
C ARG A 293 -6.47 -8.23 -9.52
N PRO A 294 -5.60 -8.75 -10.42
CA PRO A 294 -4.19 -8.38 -10.54
C PRO A 294 -4.05 -6.88 -10.82
N PHE A 295 -3.03 -6.25 -10.24
CA PHE A 295 -2.88 -4.80 -10.29
C PHE A 295 -2.36 -4.35 -11.66
N ALA A 296 -2.95 -3.28 -12.20
CA ALA A 296 -2.46 -2.65 -13.42
C ALA A 296 -1.32 -1.70 -13.08
N TRP A 297 -0.08 -2.04 -13.45
CA TRP A 297 1.10 -1.23 -13.09
C TRP A 297 1.32 -0.03 -14.01
N GLN A 298 0.88 -0.11 -15.27
CA GLN A 298 1.12 0.92 -16.27
C GLN A 298 0.12 2.08 -16.20
N THR A 299 -1.01 1.90 -15.52
CA THR A 299 -2.10 2.88 -15.39
C THR A 299 -2.75 2.73 -14.03
N ALA A 300 -3.20 3.82 -13.41
CA ALA A 300 -4.02 3.72 -12.20
C ALA A 300 -5.36 3.05 -12.53
N PRO A 301 -5.72 1.91 -11.90
CA PRO A 301 -6.99 1.25 -12.14
C PRO A 301 -8.14 2.12 -11.62
N LEU A 302 -9.24 2.18 -12.37
CA LEU A 302 -10.48 2.78 -11.90
C LEU A 302 -11.19 1.78 -10.97
N GLN A 303 -11.44 2.20 -9.74
CA GLN A 303 -11.98 1.36 -8.68
C GLN A 303 -13.29 1.96 -8.20
N ASP A 304 -14.38 1.25 -8.41
CA ASP A 304 -15.71 1.67 -7.96
C ASP A 304 -16.02 1.25 -6.52
N THR A 305 -15.18 0.45 -5.87
CA THR A 305 -15.39 -0.04 -4.50
C THR A 305 -14.53 0.67 -3.43
N ILE A 306 -13.92 1.82 -3.72
CA ILE A 306 -13.09 2.55 -2.73
C ILE A 306 -13.92 2.90 -1.48
N TRP A 307 -15.22 3.21 -1.64
CA TRP A 307 -16.13 3.45 -0.51
C TRP A 307 -16.15 2.28 0.49
N LEU A 308 -16.08 1.04 0.00
CA LEU A 308 -16.09 -0.14 0.85
C LEU A 308 -14.74 -0.23 1.55
N ASN A 309 -13.66 -0.16 0.77
CA ASN A 309 -12.32 -0.40 1.27
C ASN A 309 -11.89 0.63 2.33
N GLU A 310 -12.13 1.90 2.06
CA GLU A 310 -11.77 2.99 2.96
C GLU A 310 -12.86 3.24 3.99
N GLY A 311 -14.12 3.32 3.56
CA GLY A 311 -15.23 3.64 4.44
C GLY A 311 -15.50 2.56 5.48
N PHE A 312 -15.47 1.28 5.11
CA PHE A 312 -15.67 0.19 6.07
C PHE A 312 -14.58 0.18 7.15
N ILE A 313 -13.31 0.33 6.77
CA ILE A 313 -12.22 0.33 7.76
C ILE A 313 -12.28 1.57 8.65
N TRP A 314 -12.70 2.73 8.10
CA TRP A 314 -12.99 3.92 8.91
C TRP A 314 -14.16 3.72 9.88
N TYR A 315 -15.21 3.03 9.45
CA TYR A 315 -16.32 2.62 10.31
C TYR A 315 -15.84 1.71 11.45
N VAL A 316 -15.08 0.65 11.13
CA VAL A 316 -14.53 -0.26 12.15
C VAL A 316 -13.63 0.48 13.13
N THR A 317 -12.73 1.31 12.60
CA THR A 317 -11.80 2.13 13.39
C THR A 317 -12.55 3.03 14.35
N THR A 318 -13.54 3.79 13.86
CA THR A 318 -14.22 4.81 14.66
C THR A 318 -15.27 4.20 15.59
N TYR A 319 -16.13 3.34 15.08
CA TYR A 319 -17.26 2.79 15.84
C TYR A 319 -16.82 1.72 16.83
N TYR A 320 -16.02 0.74 16.41
CA TYR A 320 -15.66 -0.41 17.26
C TYR A 320 -14.35 -0.19 18.01
N CYS A 321 -13.27 0.14 17.30
CA CYS A 321 -11.96 0.24 17.93
C CYS A 321 -11.87 1.48 18.83
N MET A 322 -12.47 2.60 18.42
CA MET A 322 -12.47 3.85 19.16
C MET A 322 -13.72 4.09 20.00
N GLN A 323 -14.77 3.28 19.84
CA GLN A 323 -16.04 3.40 20.57
C GLN A 323 -16.73 4.76 20.42
N ASP A 324 -16.50 5.44 19.28
CA ASP A 324 -17.20 6.66 18.92
C ASP A 324 -18.44 6.29 18.10
N THR A 325 -19.52 5.97 18.82
CA THR A 325 -20.75 5.41 18.24
C THR A 325 -21.61 6.43 17.50
N LYS A 326 -21.29 7.72 17.60
CA LYS A 326 -22.13 8.78 17.04
C LYS A 326 -21.78 9.14 15.60
N LEU A 327 -20.58 8.80 15.14
CA LEU A 327 -20.13 9.03 13.75
C LEU A 327 -20.26 10.48 13.23
N HIS A 328 -20.42 11.46 14.13
CA HIS A 328 -20.66 12.87 13.80
C HIS A 328 -19.62 13.49 12.87
N LEU A 329 -18.38 13.00 12.93
CA LEU A 329 -17.34 13.43 12.00
C LEU A 329 -17.74 13.17 10.54
N TYR A 330 -18.30 12.00 10.25
CA TYR A 330 -18.67 11.60 8.90
C TYR A 330 -19.92 12.33 8.43
N ASP A 331 -20.94 12.48 9.30
CA ASP A 331 -22.11 13.32 9.01
C ASP A 331 -21.69 14.75 8.65
N ASN A 332 -20.80 15.34 9.45
CA ASN A 332 -20.32 16.69 9.22
C ASN A 332 -19.57 16.82 7.89
N ILE A 333 -18.79 15.81 7.49
CA ILE A 333 -18.12 15.81 6.18
C ILE A 333 -19.15 15.79 5.04
N VAL A 334 -20.13 14.90 5.11
CA VAL A 334 -21.15 14.75 4.05
C VAL A 334 -22.05 15.99 3.96
N ASN A 335 -22.50 16.53 5.10
CA ASN A 335 -23.37 17.72 5.14
C ASN A 335 -22.67 18.99 4.62
N ASN A 336 -21.35 19.08 4.79
CA ASN A 336 -20.55 20.22 4.31
C ASN A 336 -19.85 19.93 2.97
N ALA A 337 -20.22 18.86 2.27
CA ALA A 337 -19.63 18.52 0.99
C ALA A 337 -19.86 19.64 -0.04
N PRO A 338 -18.85 20.04 -0.84
CA PRO A 338 -19.02 20.93 -1.97
C PRO A 338 -20.09 20.44 -2.96
N GLU A 339 -20.75 21.36 -3.66
CA GLU A 339 -21.85 21.04 -4.57
C GLU A 339 -21.48 20.01 -5.64
N PHE A 340 -20.27 20.11 -6.22
CA PHE A 340 -19.82 19.16 -7.24
C PHE A 340 -19.64 17.73 -6.70
N ILE A 341 -19.38 17.56 -5.40
CA ILE A 341 -19.30 16.25 -4.73
C ILE A 341 -20.70 15.76 -4.35
N ARG A 342 -21.58 16.65 -3.88
CA ARG A 342 -22.95 16.29 -3.49
C ARG A 342 -23.72 15.65 -4.64
N LYS A 343 -23.54 16.14 -5.88
CA LYS A 343 -24.25 15.63 -7.07
C LYS A 343 -23.80 14.26 -7.55
N LEU A 344 -22.69 13.73 -7.05
CA LEU A 344 -22.16 12.43 -7.49
C LEU A 344 -22.80 11.29 -6.70
N SER A 345 -23.15 10.22 -7.40
CA SER A 345 -23.41 8.91 -6.80
C SER A 345 -22.18 8.37 -6.08
N LEU A 346 -22.36 7.36 -5.23
CA LEU A 346 -21.25 6.68 -4.55
C LEU A 346 -20.25 6.05 -5.53
N LYS A 347 -20.76 5.47 -6.63
CA LYS A 347 -19.95 4.89 -7.70
C LYS A 347 -19.15 5.96 -8.43
N GLU A 348 -19.79 7.05 -8.88
CA GLU A 348 -19.10 8.15 -9.56
C GLU A 348 -18.03 8.78 -8.67
N LEU A 349 -18.33 8.95 -7.37
CA LEU A 349 -17.37 9.48 -6.41
C LEU A 349 -16.17 8.55 -6.20
N SER A 350 -16.38 7.22 -6.21
CA SER A 350 -15.30 6.22 -6.15
C SER A 350 -14.40 6.30 -7.39
N LEU A 351 -14.99 6.34 -8.59
CA LEU A 351 -14.26 6.45 -9.85
C LEU A 351 -13.47 7.76 -9.94
N LEU A 352 -14.06 8.87 -9.50
CA LEU A 352 -13.38 10.16 -9.38
C LEU A 352 -12.21 10.07 -8.39
N GLY A 353 -12.43 9.43 -7.24
CA GLY A 353 -11.41 9.15 -6.24
C GLY A 353 -10.22 8.37 -6.79
N SER A 354 -10.40 7.45 -7.72
CA SER A 354 -9.28 6.69 -8.31
C SER A 354 -8.28 7.54 -9.10
N THR A 355 -8.61 8.79 -9.45
CA THR A 355 -7.79 9.65 -10.32
C THR A 355 -7.53 11.05 -9.79
N GLN A 356 -8.39 11.57 -8.92
CA GLN A 356 -8.32 12.97 -8.44
C GLN A 356 -8.21 13.08 -6.92
N TYR A 357 -8.08 11.96 -6.22
CA TYR A 357 -8.00 11.93 -4.76
C TYR A 357 -6.87 12.80 -4.19
N SER A 358 -5.66 12.72 -4.75
CA SER A 358 -4.52 13.49 -4.28
C SER A 358 -4.54 14.96 -4.73
N LEU A 359 -5.31 15.29 -5.78
CA LEU A 359 -5.51 16.66 -6.25
C LEU A 359 -6.46 17.44 -5.35
N ASP A 360 -7.53 16.79 -4.86
CA ASP A 360 -8.47 17.37 -3.92
C ASP A 360 -8.98 16.33 -2.92
N PHE A 361 -8.34 16.30 -1.74
CA PHE A 361 -8.67 15.35 -0.70
C PHE A 361 -10.10 15.50 -0.12
N ARG A 362 -10.86 16.55 -0.49
CA ARG A 362 -12.30 16.62 -0.17
C ARG A 362 -13.08 15.50 -0.85
N ILE A 363 -12.62 15.03 -2.02
CA ILE A 363 -13.18 13.87 -2.74
C ILE A 363 -13.04 12.62 -1.86
N GLY A 364 -11.80 12.33 -1.43
CA GLY A 364 -11.48 11.22 -0.54
C GLY A 364 -12.24 11.26 0.78
N LYS A 365 -12.20 12.39 1.50
CA LYS A 365 -12.93 12.56 2.76
C LYS A 365 -14.41 12.24 2.63
N ASN A 366 -15.06 12.73 1.57
CA ASN A 366 -16.48 12.47 1.34
C ASN A 366 -16.76 11.02 0.96
N LEU A 367 -15.91 10.44 0.12
CA LEU A 367 -16.01 9.04 -0.27
C LEU A 367 -15.92 8.12 0.95
N PHE A 368 -14.95 8.38 1.83
CA PHE A 368 -14.70 7.59 3.03
C PHE A 368 -15.82 7.78 4.05
N ALA A 369 -16.29 9.02 4.23
CA ALA A 369 -17.41 9.32 5.12
C ALA A 369 -18.71 8.64 4.68
N ARG A 370 -19.07 8.72 3.38
CA ARG A 370 -20.24 8.03 2.84
C ARG A 370 -20.12 6.51 3.00
N GLY A 371 -18.94 5.95 2.70
CA GLY A 371 -18.69 4.52 2.89
C GLY A 371 -18.81 4.07 4.35
N ALA A 372 -18.32 4.88 5.30
CA ALA A 372 -18.42 4.58 6.73
C ALA A 372 -19.87 4.62 7.24
N LEU A 373 -20.66 5.59 6.78
CA LEU A 373 -22.08 5.70 7.12
C LEU A 373 -22.90 4.57 6.50
N LEU A 374 -22.66 4.22 5.23
CA LEU A 374 -23.28 3.05 4.60
C LEU A 374 -22.92 1.75 5.32
N ALA A 375 -21.65 1.56 5.69
CA ALA A 375 -21.22 0.41 6.47
C ALA A 375 -21.95 0.32 7.82
N HIS A 376 -22.09 1.45 8.51
CA HIS A 376 -22.85 1.50 9.76
C HIS A 376 -24.32 1.12 9.57
N GLU A 377 -25.01 1.71 8.58
CA GLU A 377 -26.43 1.44 8.34
C GLU A 377 -26.69 -0.01 7.95
N LEU A 378 -25.87 -0.57 7.05
CA LEU A 378 -25.93 -2.00 6.69
C LEU A 378 -25.71 -2.88 7.92
N ASP A 379 -24.69 -2.60 8.72
CA ASP A 379 -24.36 -3.41 9.90
C ASP A 379 -25.52 -3.43 10.91
N GLN A 380 -26.07 -2.26 11.26
CA GLN A 380 -27.19 -2.17 12.18
C GLN A 380 -28.45 -2.86 11.64
N HIS A 381 -28.74 -2.72 10.35
CA HIS A 381 -29.88 -3.41 9.74
C HIS A 381 -29.70 -4.94 9.76
N ILE A 382 -28.52 -5.44 9.40
CA ILE A 382 -28.23 -6.88 9.43
C ILE A 382 -28.35 -7.43 10.86
N ILE A 383 -27.79 -6.73 11.85
CA ILE A 383 -27.89 -7.13 13.26
C ILE A 383 -29.36 -7.19 13.69
N ASN A 384 -30.16 -6.16 13.38
CA ASN A 384 -31.57 -6.10 13.77
C ASN A 384 -32.41 -7.20 13.10
N GLN A 385 -32.27 -7.38 11.79
CA GLN A 385 -33.06 -8.37 11.02
C GLN A 385 -32.66 -9.82 11.33
N SER A 386 -31.42 -10.05 11.77
CA SER A 386 -30.93 -11.38 12.13
C SER A 386 -31.04 -11.69 13.62
N ALA A 387 -31.63 -10.80 14.43
CA ALA A 387 -31.66 -10.89 15.89
C ALA A 387 -30.25 -11.08 16.50
N GLY A 388 -29.27 -10.35 15.97
CA GLY A 388 -27.87 -10.36 16.41
C GLY A 388 -27.04 -11.55 15.95
N LYS A 389 -27.59 -12.44 15.11
CA LYS A 389 -26.88 -13.63 14.61
C LYS A 389 -25.89 -13.34 13.49
N LYS A 390 -26.09 -12.24 12.77
CA LYS A 390 -25.29 -11.80 11.64
C LYS A 390 -24.94 -10.32 11.76
N SER A 391 -23.85 -9.92 11.15
CA SER A 391 -23.44 -8.51 11.02
C SER A 391 -22.72 -8.28 9.69
N LEU A 392 -22.28 -7.04 9.44
CA LEU A 392 -21.48 -6.73 8.27
C LEU A 392 -20.13 -7.48 8.28
N LEU A 393 -19.64 -7.90 9.46
CA LEU A 393 -18.46 -8.76 9.56
C LEU A 393 -18.63 -10.10 8.82
N ASP A 394 -19.82 -10.70 8.86
CA ASP A 394 -20.11 -11.93 8.12
C ASP A 394 -19.97 -11.71 6.60
N VAL A 395 -20.37 -10.55 6.11
CA VAL A 395 -20.22 -10.15 4.71
C VAL A 395 -18.74 -10.04 4.36
N ILE A 396 -17.94 -9.37 5.18
CA ILE A 396 -16.50 -9.22 4.92
C ILE A 396 -15.78 -10.57 4.94
N LYS A 397 -16.09 -11.44 5.91
CA LYS A 397 -15.54 -12.82 5.95
C LYS A 397 -15.91 -13.59 4.69
N TYR A 398 -17.17 -13.48 4.25
CA TYR A 398 -17.62 -14.08 3.01
C TYR A 398 -16.86 -13.55 1.79
N LEU A 399 -16.64 -12.23 1.69
CA LEU A 399 -15.87 -11.64 0.60
C LEU A 399 -14.39 -12.07 0.62
N MET A 400 -13.79 -12.25 1.79
CA MET A 400 -12.42 -12.78 1.92
C MET A 400 -12.31 -14.24 1.45
N ASP A 401 -13.38 -15.03 1.60
CA ASP A 401 -13.44 -16.39 1.04
C ASP A 401 -13.71 -16.36 -0.47
N TYR A 402 -14.55 -15.43 -0.93
CA TYR A 402 -14.87 -15.24 -2.34
C TYR A 402 -13.62 -14.95 -3.19
N THR A 403 -12.78 -14.01 -2.78
CA THR A 403 -11.55 -13.61 -3.50
C THR A 403 -10.47 -14.69 -3.56
N LYS A 404 -10.53 -15.74 -2.71
CA LYS A 404 -9.64 -16.90 -2.83
C LYS A 404 -9.91 -17.72 -4.09
N THR A 405 -11.15 -17.70 -4.57
CA THR A 405 -11.61 -18.44 -5.76
C THR A 405 -11.88 -17.54 -6.96
N HIS A 406 -11.99 -16.23 -6.75
CA HIS A 406 -12.21 -15.20 -7.77
C HIS A 406 -11.12 -14.12 -7.65
N PRO A 407 -9.89 -14.39 -8.14
CA PRO A 407 -8.74 -13.50 -7.97
C PRO A 407 -8.89 -12.13 -8.66
N GLU A 408 -9.87 -11.98 -9.56
CA GLU A 408 -10.25 -10.73 -10.21
C GLU A 408 -11.09 -9.80 -9.31
N GLY A 409 -11.58 -10.30 -8.16
CA GLY A 409 -12.47 -9.56 -7.25
C GLY A 409 -13.92 -9.50 -7.71
N PHE A 410 -14.82 -9.03 -6.84
CA PHE A 410 -16.23 -8.90 -7.16
C PHE A 410 -16.53 -7.64 -7.97
N ARG A 411 -17.55 -7.70 -8.84
CA ARG A 411 -18.09 -6.51 -9.51
C ARG A 411 -19.01 -5.72 -8.58
N TYR A 412 -19.05 -4.41 -8.75
CA TYR A 412 -19.89 -3.51 -7.97
C TYR A 412 -21.35 -3.96 -7.88
N GLU A 413 -21.93 -4.37 -9.01
CA GLU A 413 -23.33 -4.79 -9.12
C GLU A 413 -23.61 -6.15 -8.45
N GLN A 414 -22.57 -6.94 -8.14
CA GLN A 414 -22.71 -8.20 -7.42
C GLN A 414 -22.81 -7.99 -5.91
N PHE A 415 -22.39 -6.84 -5.38
CA PHE A 415 -22.28 -6.62 -3.94
C PHE A 415 -23.59 -6.89 -3.16
N PRO A 416 -24.79 -6.43 -3.60
CA PRO A 416 -26.04 -6.72 -2.88
C PRO A 416 -26.34 -8.21 -2.78
N ASN A 417 -26.09 -8.95 -3.88
CA ASN A 417 -26.29 -10.40 -3.90
C ASN A 417 -25.30 -11.12 -2.99
N LEU A 418 -24.03 -10.71 -2.97
CA LEU A 418 -23.01 -11.30 -2.08
C LEU A 418 -23.34 -11.01 -0.61
N LEU A 419 -23.81 -9.79 -0.31
CA LEU A 419 -24.30 -9.43 1.02
C LEU A 419 -25.44 -10.35 1.46
N LYS A 420 -26.45 -10.52 0.62
CA LYS A 420 -27.61 -11.38 0.88
C LYS A 420 -27.20 -12.85 1.06
N GLN A 421 -26.24 -13.34 0.28
CA GLN A 421 -25.71 -14.70 0.44
C GLN A 421 -24.99 -14.90 1.78
N ALA A 422 -24.25 -13.89 2.25
CA ALA A 422 -23.51 -13.97 3.50
C ALA A 422 -24.41 -13.92 4.75
N THR A 423 -25.54 -13.20 4.69
CA THR A 423 -26.35 -12.87 5.88
C THR A 423 -27.78 -13.39 5.83
N THR A 424 -28.30 -13.76 4.66
CA THR A 424 -29.73 -14.01 4.36
C THR A 424 -30.66 -12.80 4.59
N VAL A 425 -30.11 -11.64 4.92
CA VAL A 425 -30.84 -10.39 5.14
C VAL A 425 -30.96 -9.64 3.82
N ASP A 426 -32.15 -9.10 3.55
CA ASP A 426 -32.38 -8.19 2.43
C ASP A 426 -31.94 -6.77 2.78
N CYS A 427 -30.98 -6.23 2.01
CA CYS A 427 -30.45 -4.88 2.16
C CYS A 427 -30.64 -4.03 0.90
N ASP A 428 -31.46 -4.47 -0.06
CA ASP A 428 -31.56 -3.83 -1.38
C ASP A 428 -32.00 -2.36 -1.26
N ALA A 429 -32.97 -2.07 -0.39
CA ALA A 429 -33.44 -0.70 -0.16
C ALA A 429 -32.35 0.24 0.38
N ILE A 430 -31.52 -0.23 1.34
CA ILE A 430 -30.41 0.55 1.89
C ILE A 430 -29.36 0.76 0.80
N TRP A 431 -28.99 -0.32 0.10
CA TRP A 431 -28.02 -0.24 -0.99
C TRP A 431 -28.45 0.79 -2.04
N GLU A 432 -29.68 0.70 -2.55
CA GLU A 432 -30.25 1.59 -3.56
C GLU A 432 -30.31 3.05 -3.10
N ALA A 433 -30.60 3.30 -1.83
CA ALA A 433 -30.60 4.66 -1.26
C ALA A 433 -29.20 5.28 -1.34
N TRP A 434 -28.17 4.54 -0.95
CA TRP A 434 -26.78 5.02 -0.95
C TRP A 434 -26.13 5.07 -2.34
N GLN A 435 -26.75 4.49 -3.37
CA GLN A 435 -26.30 4.67 -4.75
C GLN A 435 -26.61 6.06 -5.30
N LYS A 436 -27.52 6.79 -4.67
CA LYS A 436 -27.94 8.12 -5.12
C LYS A 436 -27.05 9.19 -4.48
N ALA A 437 -27.01 10.35 -5.11
CA ALA A 437 -26.50 11.56 -4.49
C ALA A 437 -27.29 11.86 -3.20
N PRO A 438 -26.61 12.23 -2.08
CA PRO A 438 -27.27 12.57 -0.82
C PRO A 438 -28.09 13.86 -0.86
#